data_AF-A0A7S2QWS6-F1
#
_entry.id   AF-A0A7S2QWS6-F1
#
_cell.length_a   1.000
_cell.length_b   1.000
_cell.length_c   1.000
_cell.angle_alpha   90.00
_cell.angle_beta   90.00
_cell.angle_gamma   90.00
#
_symmetry.space_group_name_H-M   'P 1'
#
loop_
_entity.id
_entity.type
_entity.pdbx_description
1 polymer ?
#
loop_
_entity_poly.entity_id
_entity_poly.type
_entity_poly.pdbx_seq_one_letter_code
_entity_poly.pdbx_strand_id
1 'polypeptide(L)'
;KKPLVFFSSISSRYLLSAGMESKEAEESKLDVSDAKMGPDDFDDLDPIVSAFLEFSYGNELSELADDWISEHARTGGFEKKSAFEADGSGHPMEWSRLHQEYCEAIDSKLEAFCNEQGRSAKDLFEALEDAMENEEVADALPGFVKLTSYEHFCSQMESHATANEKREEAQELAASGNDPWSGEWRGLYDFNTRERDEHLQEHDVPWAVRQLVKTLMFRNGTVKGVLRYEPGNKLHRSFNFGILGQQEESFDLKKVGEWHDFHGGLIKNHFTKAMFTMDNSGGNPKITIKTRRYFDEKRTKRVKSKKGEIKESVKTFELIEDGTEMLCTEAIYWEERDEYSDGWSFKFRRVEGDT
;
A
#
# COMPACT_ATOMS: atom_id res chain seq x y z
N LYS A 1 -26.52 28.73 19.04
CA LYS A 1 -25.10 28.96 19.38
C LYS A 1 -24.27 27.97 18.56
N LYS A 2 -23.68 28.43 17.46
CA LYS A 2 -22.73 27.66 16.64
C LYS A 2 -21.31 28.07 17.07
N PRO A 3 -20.35 27.16 17.27
CA PRO A 3 -18.95 27.53 17.30
C PRO A 3 -18.34 27.49 15.90
N LEU A 4 -17.44 28.45 15.69
CA LEU A 4 -16.68 28.71 14.49
C LEU A 4 -15.68 27.58 14.19
N VAL A 5 -15.58 27.20 12.92
CA VAL A 5 -14.44 26.46 12.37
C VAL A 5 -13.39 27.49 11.94
N PHE A 6 -12.24 27.49 12.63
CA PHE A 6 -11.05 28.23 12.21
C PHE A 6 -10.31 27.38 11.16
N PHE A 7 -10.25 27.87 9.92
CA PHE A 7 -9.25 27.43 8.94
C PHE A 7 -8.02 28.31 9.12
N SER A 8 -6.92 27.76 9.62
CA SER A 8 -5.60 28.37 9.43
C SER A 8 -4.90 27.65 8.27
N SER A 9 -5.01 28.21 7.06
CA SER A 9 -4.11 27.86 5.98
C SER A 9 -2.77 28.55 6.23
N ILE A 10 -1.71 27.79 6.50
CA ILE A 10 -0.36 28.33 6.43
C ILE A 10 0.10 28.15 4.97
N SER A 11 -0.11 29.21 4.19
CA SER A 11 0.61 29.43 2.92
C SER A 11 2.04 29.86 3.25
N SER A 12 3.04 29.08 2.84
CA SER A 12 4.39 29.61 2.68
C SER A 12 4.55 30.13 1.25
N ARG A 13 4.47 31.46 1.11
CA ARG A 13 4.88 32.19 -0.10
C ARG A 13 6.36 32.50 0.02
N TYR A 14 7.16 32.13 -0.98
CA TYR A 14 8.36 32.87 -1.35
C TYR A 14 8.30 33.18 -2.85
N LEU A 15 8.25 34.49 -3.14
CA LEU A 15 8.40 35.10 -4.46
C LEU A 15 9.82 35.65 -4.55
N LEU A 16 10.53 35.43 -5.66
CA LEU A 16 11.22 36.48 -6.44
C LEU A 16 11.83 35.93 -7.74
N SER A 17 11.14 36.24 -8.84
CA SER A 17 11.58 36.69 -10.18
C SER A 17 12.90 36.21 -10.81
N ALA A 18 12.77 35.54 -11.97
CA ALA A 18 13.28 35.95 -13.30
C ALA A 18 12.82 34.86 -14.30
N GLY A 19 11.87 35.08 -15.20
CA GLY A 19 12.02 35.96 -16.36
C GLY A 19 12.68 35.20 -17.50
N MET A 20 11.94 34.36 -18.25
CA MET A 20 12.30 33.94 -19.61
C MET A 20 11.07 33.40 -20.37
N GLU A 21 10.69 34.15 -21.40
CA GLU A 21 9.79 33.75 -22.47
C GLU A 21 10.43 32.69 -23.39
N SER A 22 9.68 31.67 -23.79
CA SER A 22 9.72 31.05 -25.13
C SER A 22 8.67 29.94 -25.17
N LYS A 23 7.56 30.17 -25.89
CA LYS A 23 7.29 29.79 -27.30
C LYS A 23 6.98 28.30 -27.48
N GLU A 24 5.68 28.08 -27.70
CA GLU A 24 5.06 27.15 -28.65
C GLU A 24 5.70 25.77 -28.82
N ALA A 25 5.01 24.75 -28.31
CA ALA A 25 5.01 23.43 -28.92
C ALA A 25 3.54 23.00 -29.07
N GLU A 26 3.17 22.74 -30.32
CA GLU A 26 1.84 22.46 -30.83
C GLU A 26 1.13 21.30 -30.13
N GLU A 27 -0.20 21.44 -30.12
CA GLU A 27 -1.19 20.45 -29.74
C GLU A 27 -0.97 19.09 -30.45
N SER A 28 -0.72 18.03 -29.69
CA SER A 28 -1.25 16.72 -30.01
C SER A 28 -2.43 16.44 -29.07
N LYS A 29 -3.62 16.85 -29.51
CA LYS A 29 -4.88 16.33 -28.98
C LYS A 29 -4.97 14.86 -29.37
N LEU A 30 -4.39 13.99 -28.53
CA LEU A 30 -4.88 12.62 -28.44
C LEU A 30 -6.10 12.68 -27.53
N ASP A 31 -7.23 12.48 -28.16
CA ASP A 31 -8.54 12.35 -27.54
C ASP A 31 -8.48 11.18 -26.57
N VAL A 32 -8.50 11.47 -25.27
CA VAL A 32 -8.67 10.49 -24.18
C VAL A 32 -10.06 10.68 -23.58
N SER A 33 -11.04 11.07 -24.39
CA SER A 33 -12.44 10.92 -24.04
C SER A 33 -12.93 9.57 -24.55
N ASP A 34 -13.49 8.80 -23.61
CA ASP A 34 -14.26 7.59 -23.81
C ASP A 34 -13.49 6.27 -24.00
N ALA A 35 -12.85 5.83 -22.93
CA ALA A 35 -13.11 4.47 -22.44
C ALA A 35 -14.23 4.54 -21.40
N LYS A 36 -15.40 5.02 -21.81
CA LYS A 36 -16.63 4.63 -21.14
C LYS A 36 -16.93 3.25 -21.71
N MET A 37 -16.83 2.21 -20.88
CA MET A 37 -17.47 0.94 -21.16
C MET A 37 -18.92 1.25 -21.53
N GLY A 38 -19.26 0.97 -22.79
CA GLY A 38 -20.62 1.08 -23.24
C GLY A 38 -21.44 0.00 -22.54
N PRO A 39 -22.73 0.23 -22.28
CA PRO A 39 -23.65 -0.82 -21.84
C PRO A 39 -23.83 -1.97 -22.86
N ASP A 40 -23.19 -1.89 -24.04
CA ASP A 40 -23.42 -2.76 -25.19
C ASP A 40 -22.57 -4.06 -25.19
N ASP A 41 -21.59 -4.24 -24.29
CA ASP A 41 -20.72 -5.44 -24.27
C ASP A 41 -21.34 -6.62 -23.46
N PHE A 42 -22.38 -6.38 -22.66
CA PHE A 42 -23.09 -7.40 -21.87
C PHE A 42 -24.41 -7.89 -22.50
N ASP A 43 -24.81 -7.32 -23.65
CA ASP A 43 -26.17 -7.49 -24.22
C ASP A 43 -26.46 -8.90 -24.76
N ASP A 44 -25.43 -9.71 -25.01
CA ASP A 44 -25.56 -11.10 -25.52
C ASP A 44 -25.41 -12.18 -24.42
N LEU A 45 -25.15 -11.80 -23.17
CA LEU A 45 -25.01 -12.74 -22.05
C LEU A 45 -26.36 -13.02 -21.38
N ASP A 46 -26.51 -14.23 -20.80
CA ASP A 46 -27.66 -14.48 -19.94
C ASP A 46 -27.67 -13.45 -18.79
N PRO A 47 -28.80 -12.79 -18.49
CA PRO A 47 -28.87 -11.79 -17.42
C PRO A 47 -28.31 -12.25 -16.07
N ILE A 48 -28.41 -13.55 -15.74
CA ILE A 48 -27.83 -14.08 -14.50
C ILE A 48 -26.29 -14.10 -14.53
N VAL A 49 -25.69 -14.31 -15.72
CA VAL A 49 -24.24 -14.31 -15.91
C VAL A 49 -23.71 -12.89 -15.77
N SER A 50 -24.33 -11.91 -16.41
CA SER A 50 -23.95 -10.49 -16.25
C SER A 50 -24.07 -10.04 -14.80
N ALA A 51 -25.17 -10.39 -14.12
CA ALA A 51 -25.34 -10.09 -12.70
C ALA A 51 -24.31 -10.82 -11.81
N PHE A 52 -23.91 -12.05 -12.17
CA PHE A 52 -22.89 -12.79 -11.44
C PHE A 52 -21.51 -12.15 -11.62
N LEU A 53 -21.16 -11.68 -12.81
CA LEU A 53 -19.91 -10.95 -13.04
C LEU A 53 -19.85 -9.69 -12.18
N GLU A 54 -20.92 -8.88 -12.17
CA GLU A 54 -21.03 -7.72 -11.28
C GLU A 54 -20.93 -8.09 -9.80
N PHE A 55 -21.57 -9.18 -9.38
CA PHE A 55 -21.48 -9.70 -8.01
C PHE A 55 -20.05 -10.15 -7.64
N SER A 56 -19.36 -10.83 -8.56
CA SER A 56 -18.02 -11.38 -8.36
C SER A 56 -16.92 -10.31 -8.27
N TYR A 57 -17.08 -9.21 -9.02
CA TYR A 57 -16.21 -8.03 -8.95
C TYR A 57 -16.69 -6.98 -7.94
N GLY A 58 -17.90 -7.16 -7.40
CA GLY A 58 -18.53 -6.26 -6.46
C GLY A 58 -17.86 -6.30 -5.08
N ASN A 59 -18.08 -5.23 -4.31
CA ASN A 59 -17.49 -5.10 -2.98
C ASN A 59 -18.01 -6.17 -2.02
N GLU A 60 -19.26 -6.63 -2.15
CA GLU A 60 -19.90 -7.47 -1.13
C GLU A 60 -19.20 -8.80 -0.85
N LEU A 61 -18.76 -9.51 -1.90
CA LEU A 61 -18.06 -10.78 -1.73
C LEU A 61 -16.66 -10.56 -1.14
N SER A 62 -15.98 -9.51 -1.60
CA SER A 62 -14.66 -9.12 -1.09
C SER A 62 -14.69 -8.63 0.36
N GLU A 63 -15.74 -7.91 0.75
CA GLU A 63 -15.97 -7.42 2.12
C GLU A 63 -16.27 -8.59 3.05
N LEU A 64 -17.13 -9.53 2.64
CA LEU A 64 -17.38 -10.77 3.40
C LEU A 64 -16.07 -11.52 3.66
N ALA A 65 -15.24 -11.69 2.62
CA ALA A 65 -13.98 -12.39 2.74
C ALA A 65 -13.03 -11.66 3.70
N ASP A 66 -12.86 -10.35 3.54
CA ASP A 66 -11.98 -9.52 4.38
C ASP A 66 -12.43 -9.48 5.84
N ASP A 67 -13.73 -9.36 6.09
CA ASP A 67 -14.32 -9.36 7.43
C ASP A 67 -14.12 -10.71 8.12
N TRP A 68 -14.44 -11.80 7.41
CA TRP A 68 -14.30 -13.15 7.95
C TRP A 68 -12.84 -13.47 8.30
N ILE A 69 -11.91 -13.16 7.38
CA ILE A 69 -10.47 -13.32 7.58
C ILE A 69 -10.00 -12.46 8.76
N SER A 70 -10.45 -11.21 8.85
CA SER A 70 -10.06 -10.30 9.93
C SER A 70 -10.51 -10.79 11.32
N GLU A 71 -11.67 -11.43 11.41
CA GLU A 71 -12.19 -12.01 12.66
C GLU A 71 -11.42 -13.27 13.08
N HIS A 72 -11.07 -14.14 12.12
CA HIS A 72 -10.55 -15.48 12.42
C HIS A 72 -9.02 -15.60 12.31
N ALA A 73 -8.32 -14.67 11.65
CA ALA A 73 -6.87 -14.75 11.45
C ALA A 73 -6.08 -14.79 12.77
N ARG A 74 -6.60 -14.18 13.84
CA ARG A 74 -5.91 -14.11 15.15
C ARG A 74 -5.90 -15.43 15.91
N THR A 75 -6.92 -16.26 15.74
CA THR A 75 -7.16 -17.41 16.60
C THR A 75 -6.59 -18.72 16.04
N GLY A 76 -6.28 -18.75 14.74
CA GLY A 76 -5.82 -19.96 14.06
C GLY A 76 -4.31 -20.20 14.08
N GLY A 77 -3.48 -19.24 14.52
CA GLY A 77 -2.01 -19.40 14.52
C GLY A 77 -1.38 -19.36 13.12
N PHE A 78 -2.01 -18.65 12.17
CA PHE A 78 -1.61 -18.60 10.77
C PHE A 78 -0.27 -17.89 10.52
N GLU A 79 0.21 -17.08 11.46
CA GLU A 79 1.54 -16.43 11.41
C GLU A 79 2.70 -17.44 11.37
N LYS A 80 2.44 -18.71 11.74
CA LYS A 80 3.42 -19.80 11.74
C LYS A 80 3.40 -20.65 10.46
N LYS A 81 2.64 -20.28 9.42
CA LYS A 81 2.49 -21.07 8.17
C LYS A 81 3.83 -21.47 7.55
N SER A 82 4.72 -20.51 7.34
CA SER A 82 6.07 -20.78 6.82
C SER A 82 6.88 -21.80 7.65
N ALA A 83 6.65 -21.88 8.98
CA ALA A 83 7.32 -22.86 9.83
C ALA A 83 6.78 -24.28 9.61
N PHE A 84 5.45 -24.44 9.52
CA PHE A 84 4.80 -25.72 9.22
C PHE A 84 5.12 -26.24 7.81
N GLU A 85 5.28 -25.34 6.84
CA GLU A 85 5.70 -25.70 5.48
C GLU A 85 7.18 -26.14 5.47
N ALA A 86 8.05 -25.46 6.23
CA ALA A 86 9.47 -25.75 6.28
C ALA A 86 9.81 -27.04 7.05
N ASP A 87 9.06 -27.36 8.11
CA ASP A 87 9.25 -28.58 8.89
C ASP A 87 8.59 -29.83 8.26
N GLY A 88 7.72 -29.62 7.27
CA GLY A 88 7.02 -30.69 6.55
C GLY A 88 5.96 -31.42 7.38
N SER A 89 5.57 -30.88 8.54
CA SER A 89 4.53 -31.44 9.40
C SER A 89 3.11 -31.27 8.84
N GLY A 90 2.97 -30.40 7.83
CA GLY A 90 1.68 -30.05 7.23
C GLY A 90 0.92 -29.04 8.08
N HIS A 91 -0.17 -28.50 7.54
CA HIS A 91 -0.95 -27.49 8.25
C HIS A 91 -1.79 -28.12 9.38
N PRO A 92 -2.05 -27.37 10.47
CA PRO A 92 -2.98 -27.80 11.51
C PRO A 92 -4.36 -28.18 10.95
N MET A 93 -4.96 -29.27 11.44
CA MET A 93 -6.31 -29.69 11.02
C MET A 93 -7.38 -28.61 11.22
N GLU A 94 -7.18 -27.78 12.24
CA GLU A 94 -8.04 -26.64 12.54
C GLU A 94 -8.15 -25.66 11.35
N TRP A 95 -7.11 -25.52 10.54
CA TRP A 95 -7.15 -24.64 9.37
C TRP A 95 -8.08 -25.17 8.30
N SER A 96 -8.17 -26.49 8.15
CA SER A 96 -9.13 -27.11 7.22
C SER A 96 -10.57 -26.93 7.72
N ARG A 97 -10.80 -26.99 9.04
CA ARG A 97 -12.12 -26.69 9.64
C ARG A 97 -12.52 -25.25 9.35
N LEU A 98 -11.62 -24.30 9.63
CA LEU A 98 -11.84 -22.88 9.36
C LEU A 98 -12.07 -22.60 7.87
N HIS A 99 -11.31 -23.25 6.99
CA HIS A 99 -11.50 -23.12 5.55
C HIS A 99 -12.86 -23.65 5.09
N GLN A 100 -13.35 -24.74 5.69
CA GLN A 100 -14.68 -25.25 5.40
C GLN A 100 -15.76 -24.24 5.82
N GLU A 101 -15.66 -23.68 7.03
CA GLU A 101 -16.59 -22.64 7.53
C GLU A 101 -16.57 -21.37 6.66
N TYR A 102 -15.38 -20.99 6.18
CA TYR A 102 -15.23 -19.90 5.23
C TYR A 102 -15.91 -20.18 3.89
N CYS A 103 -15.74 -21.40 3.34
CA CYS A 103 -16.45 -21.81 2.12
C CYS A 103 -17.97 -21.81 2.32
N GLU A 104 -18.46 -22.31 3.46
CA GLU A 104 -19.89 -22.30 3.79
C GLU A 104 -20.47 -20.87 3.86
N ALA A 105 -19.69 -19.89 4.32
CA ALA A 105 -20.09 -18.48 4.32
C ALA A 105 -20.18 -17.91 2.90
N ILE A 106 -19.23 -18.25 2.02
CA ILE A 106 -19.27 -17.87 0.61
C ILE A 106 -20.45 -18.52 -0.10
N ASP A 107 -20.68 -19.82 0.11
CA ASP A 107 -21.79 -20.57 -0.47
C ASP A 107 -23.13 -19.95 -0.05
N SER A 108 -23.29 -19.61 1.23
CA SER A 108 -24.49 -18.93 1.75
C SER A 108 -24.75 -17.59 1.04
N LYS A 109 -23.70 -16.84 0.74
CA LYS A 109 -23.80 -15.56 0.03
C LYS A 109 -24.14 -15.76 -1.45
N LEU A 110 -23.59 -16.79 -2.10
CA LEU A 110 -23.91 -17.16 -3.47
C LEU A 110 -25.36 -17.66 -3.61
N GLU A 111 -25.84 -18.45 -2.64
CA GLU A 111 -27.23 -18.89 -2.58
C GLU A 111 -28.18 -17.70 -2.42
N ALA A 112 -27.84 -16.72 -1.56
CA ALA A 112 -28.62 -15.50 -1.43
C ALA A 112 -28.70 -14.73 -2.75
N PHE A 113 -27.57 -14.56 -3.45
CA PHE A 113 -27.53 -13.97 -4.79
C PHE A 113 -28.45 -14.71 -5.78
N CYS A 114 -28.35 -16.03 -5.87
CA CYS A 114 -29.18 -16.81 -6.79
C CYS A 114 -30.68 -16.63 -6.48
N ASN A 115 -31.05 -16.65 -5.20
CA ASN A 115 -32.42 -16.44 -4.75
C ASN A 115 -32.94 -15.04 -5.09
N GLU A 116 -32.10 -14.00 -5.00
CA GLU A 116 -32.44 -12.63 -5.41
C GLU A 116 -32.68 -12.52 -6.91
N GLN A 117 -31.92 -13.27 -7.71
CA GLN A 117 -32.13 -13.39 -9.15
C GLN A 117 -33.32 -14.30 -9.52
N GLY A 118 -33.97 -14.94 -8.54
CA GLY A 118 -35.08 -15.87 -8.74
C GLY A 118 -34.67 -17.17 -9.44
N ARG A 119 -33.41 -17.58 -9.28
CA ARG A 119 -32.79 -18.72 -9.98
C ARG A 119 -32.12 -19.65 -8.97
N SER A 120 -31.91 -20.91 -9.36
CA SER A 120 -31.11 -21.83 -8.55
C SER A 120 -29.62 -21.70 -8.88
N ALA A 121 -28.75 -22.12 -7.96
CA ALA A 121 -27.30 -22.21 -8.23
C ALA A 121 -27.00 -23.13 -9.43
N LYS A 122 -27.82 -24.16 -9.65
CA LYS A 122 -27.70 -25.03 -10.83
C LYS A 122 -27.93 -24.27 -12.12
N ASP A 123 -28.95 -23.41 -12.16
CA ASP A 123 -29.25 -22.59 -13.34
C ASP A 123 -28.11 -21.60 -13.63
N LEU A 124 -27.49 -21.05 -12.58
CA LEU A 124 -26.30 -20.20 -12.72
C LEU A 124 -25.13 -20.95 -13.34
N PHE A 125 -24.81 -22.16 -12.85
CA PHE A 125 -23.68 -22.93 -13.38
C PHE A 125 -23.90 -23.38 -14.83
N GLU A 126 -25.12 -23.78 -15.19
CA GLU A 126 -25.46 -24.10 -16.58
C GLU A 126 -25.29 -22.87 -17.50
N ALA A 127 -25.75 -21.69 -17.06
CA ALA A 127 -25.59 -20.45 -17.81
C ALA A 127 -24.12 -20.00 -17.93
N LEU A 128 -23.31 -20.22 -16.88
CA LEU A 128 -21.87 -19.95 -16.91
C LEU A 128 -21.12 -20.90 -17.84
N GLU A 129 -21.50 -22.19 -17.87
CA GLU A 129 -20.92 -23.19 -18.77
C GLU A 129 -21.18 -22.82 -20.25
N ASP A 130 -22.41 -22.41 -20.56
CA ASP A 130 -22.79 -21.96 -21.91
C ASP A 130 -22.07 -20.65 -22.31
N ALA A 131 -21.72 -19.81 -21.33
CA ALA A 131 -21.04 -18.54 -21.54
C ALA A 131 -19.50 -18.62 -21.48
N MET A 132 -18.91 -19.82 -21.31
CA MET A 132 -17.45 -19.99 -21.19
C MET A 132 -16.63 -19.54 -22.39
N GLU A 133 -17.24 -19.46 -23.58
CA GLU A 133 -16.58 -18.95 -24.79
C GLU A 133 -16.42 -17.41 -24.77
N ASN A 134 -17.09 -16.72 -23.84
CA ASN A 134 -16.92 -15.30 -23.59
C ASN A 134 -15.65 -15.05 -22.75
N GLU A 135 -14.77 -14.17 -23.25
CA GLU A 135 -13.46 -13.88 -22.64
C GLU A 135 -13.59 -13.31 -21.23
N GLU A 136 -14.62 -12.50 -20.95
CA GLU A 136 -14.83 -11.90 -19.63
C GLU A 136 -15.24 -12.95 -18.59
N VAL A 137 -16.12 -13.88 -18.97
CA VAL A 137 -16.53 -15.00 -18.11
C VAL A 137 -15.34 -15.93 -17.83
N ALA A 138 -14.54 -16.21 -18.87
CA ALA A 138 -13.33 -17.02 -18.75
C ALA A 138 -12.27 -16.37 -17.84
N ASP A 139 -12.18 -15.04 -17.81
CA ASP A 139 -11.26 -14.29 -16.95
C ASP A 139 -11.76 -14.15 -15.50
N ALA A 140 -13.07 -14.05 -15.28
CA ALA A 140 -13.67 -13.87 -13.95
C ALA A 140 -13.65 -15.14 -13.09
N LEU A 141 -13.98 -16.29 -13.68
CA LEU A 141 -14.14 -17.55 -12.96
C LEU A 141 -12.89 -18.02 -12.20
N PRO A 142 -11.66 -17.93 -12.75
CA PRO A 142 -10.45 -18.26 -12.00
C PRO A 142 -10.30 -17.43 -10.73
N GLY A 143 -10.74 -16.17 -10.72
CA GLY A 143 -10.73 -15.31 -9.53
C GLY A 143 -11.66 -15.83 -8.44
N PHE A 144 -12.89 -16.20 -8.82
CA PHE A 144 -13.88 -16.76 -7.90
C PHE A 144 -13.43 -18.13 -7.32
N VAL A 145 -12.91 -19.02 -8.17
CA VAL A 145 -12.37 -20.32 -7.73
C VAL A 145 -11.15 -20.14 -6.81
N LYS A 146 -10.31 -19.14 -7.09
CA LYS A 146 -9.16 -18.84 -6.25
C LYS A 146 -9.58 -18.38 -4.86
N LEU A 147 -10.68 -17.65 -4.73
CA LEU A 147 -11.22 -17.19 -3.44
C LEU A 147 -11.52 -18.36 -2.50
N THR A 148 -12.00 -19.49 -3.02
CA THR A 148 -12.33 -20.69 -2.24
C THR A 148 -11.16 -21.67 -2.13
N SER A 149 -10.01 -21.38 -2.75
CA SER A 149 -8.84 -22.27 -2.67
C SER A 149 -8.18 -22.23 -1.29
N TYR A 150 -7.86 -23.40 -0.76
CA TYR A 150 -7.24 -23.54 0.56
C TYR A 150 -5.90 -22.79 0.67
N GLU A 151 -5.06 -22.87 -0.36
CA GLU A 151 -3.76 -22.20 -0.38
C GLU A 151 -3.89 -20.67 -0.35
N HIS A 152 -4.86 -20.12 -1.10
CA HIS A 152 -5.11 -18.68 -1.10
C HIS A 152 -5.67 -18.22 0.26
N PHE A 153 -6.66 -18.94 0.79
CA PHE A 153 -7.21 -18.72 2.13
C PHE A 153 -6.10 -18.69 3.20
N CYS A 154 -5.27 -19.73 3.26
CA CYS A 154 -4.15 -19.79 4.21
C CYS A 154 -3.17 -18.62 4.06
N SER A 155 -2.90 -18.19 2.82
CA SER A 155 -2.00 -17.06 2.57
C SER A 155 -2.60 -15.71 3.01
N GLN A 156 -3.91 -15.51 2.83
CA GLN A 156 -4.59 -14.31 3.31
C GLN A 156 -4.67 -14.29 4.84
N MET A 157 -5.01 -15.43 5.45
CA MET A 157 -5.03 -15.60 6.90
C MET A 157 -3.65 -15.35 7.52
N GLU A 158 -2.57 -15.88 6.92
CA GLU A 158 -1.18 -15.61 7.33
C GLU A 158 -0.88 -14.11 7.28
N SER A 159 -1.19 -13.45 6.15
CA SER A 159 -0.96 -12.01 5.98
C SER A 159 -1.67 -11.18 7.06
N HIS A 160 -2.93 -11.51 7.38
CA HIS A 160 -3.70 -10.82 8.43
C HIS A 160 -3.17 -11.14 9.82
N ALA A 161 -2.85 -12.40 10.12
CA ALA A 161 -2.31 -12.84 11.41
C ALA A 161 -0.97 -12.16 11.70
N THR A 162 -0.04 -12.18 10.76
CA THR A 162 1.26 -11.50 10.89
C THR A 162 1.11 -9.99 11.03
N ALA A 163 0.16 -9.36 10.33
CA ALA A 163 -0.11 -7.93 10.49
C ALA A 163 -0.69 -7.60 11.88
N ASN A 164 -1.49 -8.51 12.46
CA ASN A 164 -2.04 -8.36 13.80
C ASN A 164 -0.97 -8.55 14.88
N GLU A 165 -0.15 -9.60 14.80
CA GLU A 165 0.97 -9.84 15.74
C GLU A 165 1.93 -8.64 15.77
N LYS A 166 2.34 -8.14 14.59
CA LYS A 166 3.17 -6.93 14.48
C LYS A 166 2.52 -5.70 15.14
N ARG A 167 1.19 -5.58 15.07
CA ARG A 167 0.45 -4.47 15.69
C ARG A 167 0.43 -4.60 17.21
N GLU A 168 0.15 -5.79 17.73
CA GLU A 168 0.08 -6.05 19.17
C GLU A 168 1.45 -5.82 19.82
N GLU A 169 2.53 -6.38 19.24
CA GLU A 169 3.89 -6.14 19.71
C GLU A 169 4.26 -4.64 19.71
N ALA A 170 3.88 -3.91 18.65
CA ALA A 170 4.12 -2.48 18.57
C ALA A 170 3.33 -1.70 19.64
N GLN A 171 2.11 -2.11 19.96
CA GLN A 171 1.31 -1.50 21.03
C GLN A 171 1.88 -1.80 22.42
N GLU A 172 2.32 -3.03 22.68
CA GLU A 172 2.98 -3.40 23.95
C GLU A 172 4.28 -2.61 24.16
N LEU A 173 5.09 -2.47 23.10
CA LEU A 173 6.31 -1.66 23.13
C LEU A 173 6.00 -0.18 23.38
N ALA A 174 4.97 0.36 22.75
CA ALA A 174 4.51 1.73 23.01
C ALA A 174 4.04 1.92 24.47
N ALA A 175 3.27 0.97 25.00
CA ALA A 175 2.75 1.01 26.37
C ALA A 175 3.85 0.88 27.43
N SER A 176 4.98 0.24 27.10
CA SER A 176 6.14 0.14 27.99
C SER A 176 6.83 1.48 28.26
N GLY A 177 6.48 2.55 27.52
CA GLY A 177 6.98 3.91 27.71
C GLY A 177 8.46 4.11 27.33
N ASN A 178 9.14 3.04 26.91
CA ASN A 178 10.57 3.05 26.59
C ASN A 178 10.86 3.34 25.11
N ASP A 179 9.84 3.42 24.27
CA ASP A 179 10.00 3.69 22.84
C ASP A 179 8.86 4.58 22.29
N PRO A 180 9.19 5.80 21.82
CA PRO A 180 8.21 6.70 21.26
C PRO A 180 7.89 6.39 19.78
N TRP A 181 8.53 5.42 19.12
CA TRP A 181 8.31 5.15 17.69
C TRP A 181 7.29 4.06 17.42
N SER A 182 7.21 3.04 18.28
CA SER A 182 6.31 1.90 18.10
C SER A 182 4.85 2.31 18.22
N GLY A 183 4.03 1.70 17.36
CA GLY A 183 2.60 1.85 17.37
C GLY A 183 1.98 1.69 15.98
N GLU A 184 0.65 1.66 15.96
CA GLU A 184 -0.11 1.84 14.73
C GLU A 184 -0.22 3.33 14.42
N TRP A 185 0.07 3.69 13.17
CA TRP A 185 0.06 5.05 12.67
C TRP A 185 -0.94 5.14 11.52
N ARG A 186 -1.86 6.12 11.59
CA ARG A 186 -2.82 6.42 10.53
C ARG A 186 -2.63 7.84 10.05
N GLY A 187 -2.50 8.00 8.75
CA GLY A 187 -2.33 9.30 8.10
C GLY A 187 -3.38 9.49 7.03
N LEU A 188 -3.68 10.76 6.78
CA LEU A 188 -4.33 11.16 5.55
C LEU A 188 -3.25 11.73 4.64
N TYR A 189 -3.26 11.29 3.39
CA TYR A 189 -2.55 12.01 2.34
C TYR A 189 -3.55 12.85 1.56
N ASP A 190 -3.15 14.07 1.23
CA ASP A 190 -3.81 14.93 0.26
C ASP A 190 -2.73 15.29 -0.77
N PHE A 191 -2.77 14.61 -1.91
CA PHE A 191 -1.76 14.78 -2.94
C PHE A 191 -2.26 15.78 -3.99
N ASN A 192 -1.47 16.82 -4.22
CA ASN A 192 -1.52 17.47 -5.51
C ASN A 192 -0.98 16.51 -6.57
N THR A 193 -1.88 16.05 -7.45
CA THR A 193 -1.57 15.08 -8.50
C THR A 193 -0.43 15.53 -9.41
N ARG A 194 -0.27 16.85 -9.61
CA ARG A 194 0.79 17.44 -10.42
C ARG A 194 2.16 17.36 -9.73
N GLU A 195 2.24 17.79 -8.48
CA GLU A 195 3.49 17.77 -7.70
C GLU A 195 4.00 16.33 -7.53
N ARG A 196 3.10 15.37 -7.34
CA ARG A 196 3.46 13.94 -7.28
C ARG A 196 4.02 13.43 -8.61
N ASP A 197 3.38 13.77 -9.73
CA ASP A 197 3.89 13.36 -11.05
C ASP A 197 5.25 14.01 -11.36
N GLU A 198 5.43 15.28 -11.02
CA GLU A 198 6.70 16.00 -11.14
C GLU A 198 7.80 15.32 -10.30
N HIS A 199 7.53 14.97 -9.05
CA HIS A 199 8.50 14.28 -8.20
C HIS A 199 8.78 12.82 -8.65
N LEU A 200 7.76 12.07 -9.10
CA LEU A 200 7.99 10.74 -9.67
C LEU A 200 8.81 10.83 -10.96
N GLN A 201 8.59 11.88 -11.77
CA GLN A 201 9.41 12.18 -12.94
C GLN A 201 10.85 12.47 -12.53
N GLU A 202 11.05 13.25 -11.47
CA GLU A 202 12.36 13.53 -10.90
C GLU A 202 13.02 12.28 -10.31
N HIS A 203 12.27 11.23 -10.02
CA HIS A 203 12.80 9.91 -9.66
C HIS A 203 12.99 8.95 -10.84
N ASP A 204 12.86 9.44 -12.07
CA ASP A 204 12.92 8.68 -13.33
C ASP A 204 11.93 7.51 -13.36
N VAL A 205 10.78 7.65 -12.69
CA VAL A 205 9.72 6.65 -12.75
C VAL A 205 9.14 6.66 -14.17
N PRO A 206 9.04 5.49 -14.85
CA PRO A 206 8.50 5.39 -16.19
C PRO A 206 7.10 6.02 -16.29
N TRP A 207 6.83 6.73 -17.38
CA TRP A 207 5.58 7.47 -17.56
C TRP A 207 4.33 6.61 -17.35
N ALA A 208 4.31 5.37 -17.85
CA ALA A 208 3.18 4.44 -17.66
C ALA A 208 2.93 4.12 -16.17
N VAL A 209 3.98 3.90 -15.39
CA VAL A 209 3.89 3.68 -13.93
C VAL A 209 3.41 4.94 -13.23
N ARG A 210 3.86 6.12 -13.67
CA ARG A 210 3.36 7.40 -13.14
C ARG A 210 1.87 7.60 -13.42
N GLN A 211 1.38 7.27 -14.62
CA GLN A 211 -0.05 7.33 -14.93
C GLN A 211 -0.86 6.33 -14.09
N LEU A 212 -0.35 5.12 -13.89
CA LEU A 212 -0.99 4.13 -13.04
C LEU A 212 -1.12 4.64 -11.59
N VAL A 213 -0.05 5.20 -11.02
CA VAL A 213 -0.10 5.84 -9.70
C VAL A 213 -1.06 7.04 -9.68
N LYS A 214 -1.12 7.82 -10.77
CA LYS A 214 -2.05 8.95 -10.96
C LYS A 214 -3.52 8.52 -10.90
N THR A 215 -3.86 7.41 -11.56
CA THR A 215 -5.22 6.88 -11.67
C THR A 215 -5.66 6.14 -10.41
N LEU A 216 -4.75 5.36 -9.81
CA LEU A 216 -5.08 4.43 -8.73
C LEU A 216 -5.02 5.05 -7.33
N MET A 217 -4.22 6.10 -7.12
CA MET A 217 -4.20 6.82 -5.85
C MET A 217 -5.10 8.05 -5.95
N PHE A 218 -6.24 7.99 -5.27
CA PHE A 218 -7.17 9.11 -5.11
C PHE A 218 -6.44 10.39 -4.67
N ARG A 219 -7.02 11.56 -4.97
CA ARG A 219 -6.50 12.87 -4.55
C ARG A 219 -6.32 12.94 -3.02
N ASN A 220 -7.17 12.23 -2.30
CA ASN A 220 -7.17 12.05 -0.86
C ASN A 220 -7.33 10.57 -0.51
N GLY A 221 -6.59 10.08 0.48
CA GLY A 221 -6.75 8.70 0.94
C GLY A 221 -6.12 8.47 2.30
N THR A 222 -6.38 7.29 2.86
CA THR A 222 -5.84 6.84 4.14
C THR A 222 -4.59 6.01 3.91
N VAL A 223 -3.57 6.22 4.74
CA VAL A 223 -2.44 5.29 4.87
C VAL A 223 -2.44 4.80 6.30
N LYS A 224 -2.36 3.47 6.44
CA LYS A 224 -2.20 2.80 7.73
C LYS A 224 -0.90 2.03 7.70
N GLY A 225 -0.12 2.14 8.77
CA GLY A 225 1.07 1.34 8.94
C GLY A 225 1.42 1.12 10.39
N VAL A 226 2.28 0.15 10.60
CA VAL A 226 2.82 -0.23 11.89
C VAL A 226 4.32 0.06 11.86
N LEU A 227 4.77 0.81 12.87
CA LEU A 227 6.18 0.89 13.21
C LEU A 227 6.41 0.05 14.46
N ARG A 228 7.43 -0.81 14.42
CA ARG A 228 7.88 -1.62 15.56
C ARG A 228 9.38 -1.39 15.75
N TYR A 229 9.77 -0.86 16.89
CA TYR A 229 11.17 -0.68 17.26
C TYR A 229 11.57 -1.76 18.24
N GLU A 230 12.47 -2.65 17.83
CA GLU A 230 13.00 -3.70 18.70
C GLU A 230 14.10 -3.15 19.62
N PRO A 231 14.00 -3.37 20.95
CA PRO A 231 15.07 -3.09 21.88
C PRO A 231 16.34 -3.86 21.48
N GLY A 232 17.38 -3.13 21.08
CA GLY A 232 18.52 -3.73 20.37
C GLY A 232 18.75 -3.16 18.97
N ASN A 233 18.12 -2.01 18.65
CA ASN A 233 18.39 -1.15 17.51
C ASN A 233 17.88 -1.71 16.17
N LYS A 234 16.64 -2.19 16.07
CA LYS A 234 16.01 -2.41 14.75
C LYS A 234 14.67 -1.70 14.65
N LEU A 235 14.41 -1.07 13.50
CA LEU A 235 13.12 -0.49 13.17
C LEU A 235 12.47 -1.31 12.05
N HIS A 236 11.31 -1.87 12.34
CA HIS A 236 10.46 -2.53 11.37
C HIS A 236 9.33 -1.60 10.97
N ARG A 237 9.07 -1.57 9.67
CA ARG A 237 8.07 -0.72 9.05
C ARG A 237 7.18 -1.59 8.18
N SER A 238 5.88 -1.57 8.42
CA SER A 238 4.87 -2.13 7.51
C SER A 238 3.85 -1.06 7.19
N PHE A 239 3.81 -0.56 5.95
CA PHE A 239 2.77 0.38 5.51
C PHE A 239 1.97 -0.21 4.37
N ASN A 240 0.65 -0.12 4.48
CA ASN A 240 -0.26 -0.45 3.40
C ASN A 240 -0.65 0.84 2.66
N PHE A 241 -0.33 0.88 1.37
CA PHE A 241 -0.67 2.01 0.48
C PHE A 241 -1.88 1.70 -0.42
N GLY A 242 -2.80 0.84 0.04
CA GLY A 242 -3.96 0.37 -0.70
C GLY A 242 -3.54 -0.51 -1.88
N ILE A 243 -4.01 -0.18 -3.08
CA ILE A 243 -3.73 -0.92 -4.33
C ILE A 243 -2.25 -0.97 -4.73
N LEU A 244 -1.39 -0.09 -4.17
CA LEU A 244 0.07 -0.17 -4.35
C LEU A 244 0.73 -1.28 -3.50
N GLY A 245 -0.06 -1.96 -2.68
CA GLY A 245 0.34 -3.09 -1.85
C GLY A 245 0.96 -2.68 -0.52
N GLN A 246 1.29 -3.72 0.25
CA GLN A 246 1.99 -3.61 1.52
C GLN A 246 3.50 -3.53 1.30
N GLN A 247 4.14 -2.55 1.96
CA GLN A 247 5.58 -2.42 1.99
C GLN A 247 6.11 -2.79 3.36
N GLU A 248 6.92 -3.85 3.40
CA GLU A 248 7.63 -4.28 4.60
C GLU A 248 9.12 -3.93 4.48
N GLU A 249 9.62 -3.20 5.47
CA GLU A 249 11.01 -2.74 5.52
C GLU A 249 11.56 -2.96 6.94
N SER A 250 12.85 -3.27 7.05
CA SER A 250 13.52 -3.47 8.33
C SER A 250 14.90 -2.85 8.30
N PHE A 251 15.24 -2.12 9.36
CA PHE A 251 16.42 -1.26 9.43
C PHE A 251 17.23 -1.54 10.67
N ASP A 252 18.54 -1.75 10.52
CA ASP A 252 19.47 -1.95 11.65
C ASP A 252 20.08 -0.61 12.08
N LEU A 253 19.67 -0.15 13.26
CA LEU A 253 20.08 1.08 13.91
C LEU A 253 21.38 0.91 14.73
N LYS A 254 22.07 -0.24 14.71
CA LYS A 254 23.45 -0.33 15.25
C LYS A 254 24.49 0.28 14.33
N LYS A 255 24.11 0.55 13.09
CA LYS A 255 24.99 1.07 12.03
C LYS A 255 24.51 2.42 11.49
N VAL A 256 24.08 3.28 12.41
CA VAL A 256 23.64 4.65 12.11
C VAL A 256 24.78 5.40 11.41
N GLY A 257 24.46 6.10 10.31
CA GLY A 257 25.43 6.85 9.52
C GLY A 257 26.25 6.02 8.52
N GLU A 258 26.01 4.70 8.44
CA GLU A 258 26.64 3.83 7.44
C GLU A 258 25.66 3.45 6.32
N TRP A 259 26.19 3.16 5.12
CA TRP A 259 25.41 2.71 3.98
C TRP A 259 25.27 1.19 3.96
N HIS A 260 24.02 0.72 4.00
CA HIS A 260 23.67 -0.71 3.98
C HIS A 260 22.93 -1.09 2.71
N ASP A 261 23.05 -2.34 2.30
CA ASP A 261 22.24 -2.87 1.20
C ASP A 261 20.76 -2.88 1.63
N PHE A 262 19.90 -2.30 0.78
CA PHE A 262 18.47 -2.14 1.07
C PHE A 262 17.64 -2.84 0.00
N HIS A 263 16.77 -3.74 0.46
CA HIS A 263 15.93 -4.59 -0.37
C HIS A 263 14.44 -4.22 -0.18
N GLY A 264 14.09 -2.97 -0.49
CA GLY A 264 12.72 -2.44 -0.36
C GLY A 264 12.42 -1.29 -1.32
N GLY A 265 11.18 -0.79 -1.32
CA GLY A 265 10.69 0.32 -2.16
C GLY A 265 9.99 -0.11 -3.45
N LEU A 266 9.23 0.82 -4.06
CA LEU A 266 8.40 0.57 -5.26
C LEU A 266 9.18 0.28 -6.54
N ILE A 267 10.47 0.64 -6.60
CA ILE A 267 11.26 0.60 -7.83
C ILE A 267 12.26 -0.55 -7.76
N LYS A 268 11.82 -1.76 -8.15
CA LYS A 268 12.63 -2.99 -8.16
C LYS A 268 13.75 -3.01 -9.22
N ASN A 269 13.79 -2.03 -10.14
CA ASN A 269 14.73 -2.03 -11.27
C ASN A 269 16.14 -1.53 -10.92
N HIS A 270 16.41 -1.18 -9.66
CA HIS A 270 17.70 -0.66 -9.24
C HIS A 270 18.16 -1.31 -7.93
N PHE A 271 19.48 -1.51 -7.82
CA PHE A 271 20.09 -1.90 -6.56
C PHE A 271 20.17 -0.68 -5.66
N THR A 272 19.73 -0.81 -4.40
CA THR A 272 19.63 0.33 -3.48
C THR A 272 20.53 0.12 -2.27
N LYS A 273 21.18 1.20 -1.82
CA LYS A 273 21.72 1.30 -0.46
C LYS A 273 20.93 2.33 0.31
N ALA A 274 20.77 2.11 1.61
CA ALA A 274 20.15 3.06 2.53
C ALA A 274 21.09 3.37 3.70
N MET A 275 21.06 4.62 4.14
CA MET A 275 21.75 5.11 5.32
C MET A 275 20.71 5.68 6.27
N PHE A 276 20.83 5.33 7.55
CA PHE A 276 19.90 5.70 8.61
C PHE A 276 20.58 6.65 9.57
N THR A 277 19.93 7.75 9.90
CA THR A 277 20.35 8.64 10.98
C THR A 277 19.21 8.86 11.95
N MET A 278 19.51 8.83 13.24
CA MET A 278 18.54 9.10 14.30
C MET A 278 19.05 10.28 15.11
N ASP A 279 18.19 11.29 15.29
CA ASP A 279 18.46 12.44 16.13
C ASP A 279 17.40 12.52 17.23
N ASN A 280 17.85 12.34 18.47
CA ASN A 280 17.03 12.46 19.67
C ASN A 280 17.47 13.65 20.53
N SER A 281 18.33 14.52 20.00
CA SER A 281 18.96 15.60 20.77
C SER A 281 18.20 16.92 20.59
N GLY A 282 17.66 17.45 21.70
CA GLY A 282 17.24 18.86 21.78
C GLY A 282 15.90 19.24 21.12
N GLY A 283 14.98 18.30 20.91
CA GLY A 283 13.65 18.59 20.39
C GLY A 283 12.84 17.32 20.10
N ASN A 284 12.03 17.39 19.04
CA ASN A 284 11.27 16.27 18.48
C ASN A 284 12.21 15.17 17.95
N PRO A 285 12.06 13.90 18.39
CA PRO A 285 12.83 12.78 17.85
C PRO A 285 12.66 12.64 16.32
N LYS A 286 13.77 12.40 15.60
CA LYS A 286 13.79 12.24 14.13
C LYS A 286 14.51 10.99 13.69
N ILE A 287 13.95 10.32 12.68
CA ILE A 287 14.59 9.26 11.91
C ILE A 287 14.68 9.71 10.47
N THR A 288 15.88 9.73 9.90
CA THR A 288 16.11 10.05 8.49
C THR A 288 16.67 8.84 7.76
N ILE A 289 16.10 8.55 6.60
CA ILE A 289 16.49 7.49 5.69
C ILE A 289 16.97 8.14 4.40
N LYS A 290 18.26 8.00 4.10
CA LYS A 290 18.85 8.43 2.83
C LYS A 290 19.02 7.21 1.94
N THR A 291 18.51 7.23 0.72
CA THR A 291 18.63 6.13 -0.24
C THR A 291 19.40 6.52 -1.48
N ARG A 292 20.26 5.62 -1.93
CA ARG A 292 21.13 5.76 -3.10
C ARG A 292 20.94 4.57 -4.03
N ARG A 293 20.74 4.83 -5.32
CA ARG A 293 20.44 3.82 -6.34
C ARG A 293 21.62 3.55 -7.26
N TYR A 294 21.71 2.32 -7.75
CA TYR A 294 22.76 1.81 -8.64
C TYR A 294 22.18 0.96 -9.76
N PHE A 295 22.86 0.96 -10.92
CA PHE A 295 22.48 0.14 -12.07
C PHE A 295 23.02 -1.29 -12.00
N ASP A 296 24.04 -1.54 -11.19
CA ASP A 296 24.74 -2.83 -11.10
C ASP A 296 24.70 -3.40 -9.68
N GLU A 297 24.67 -4.73 -9.59
CA GLU A 297 24.63 -5.48 -8.34
C GLU A 297 25.86 -5.22 -7.45
N LYS A 298 27.01 -4.96 -8.08
CA LYS A 298 28.24 -4.57 -7.38
C LYS A 298 28.18 -3.13 -6.84
N ARG A 299 27.13 -2.38 -7.17
CA ARG A 299 26.84 -1.02 -6.68
C ARG A 299 28.00 -0.05 -6.93
N THR A 300 28.54 -0.10 -8.14
CA THR A 300 29.65 0.75 -8.58
C THR A 300 29.20 1.90 -9.49
N LYS A 301 28.07 1.74 -10.19
CA LYS A 301 27.51 2.70 -11.14
C LYS A 301 26.25 3.33 -10.57
N ARG A 302 26.42 4.53 -10.00
CA ARG A 302 25.31 5.32 -9.43
C ARG A 302 24.33 5.77 -10.51
N VAL A 303 23.06 5.77 -10.16
CA VAL A 303 22.00 6.40 -10.96
C VAL A 303 22.17 7.91 -10.92
N LYS A 304 22.01 8.56 -12.08
CA LYS A 304 22.14 10.01 -12.27
C LYS A 304 20.88 10.55 -12.93
N SER A 305 20.58 11.82 -12.72
CA SER A 305 19.54 12.55 -13.45
C SER A 305 19.89 12.64 -14.94
N LYS A 306 18.93 13.07 -15.76
CA LYS A 306 19.16 13.39 -17.18
C LYS A 306 20.27 14.41 -17.42
N LYS A 307 20.55 15.27 -16.42
CA LYS A 307 21.63 16.27 -16.47
C LYS A 307 22.97 15.71 -15.97
N GLY A 308 23.04 14.43 -15.63
CA GLY A 308 24.26 13.76 -15.14
C GLY A 308 24.54 13.96 -13.65
N GLU A 309 23.65 14.66 -12.95
CA GLU A 309 23.75 14.97 -11.51
C GLU A 309 23.31 13.79 -10.67
N ILE A 310 23.97 13.61 -9.55
CA ILE A 310 23.71 12.58 -8.58
C ILE A 310 22.61 13.07 -7.63
N LYS A 311 21.60 12.20 -7.46
CA LYS A 311 20.47 12.45 -6.58
C LYS A 311 20.25 11.30 -5.60
N GLU A 312 19.86 11.65 -4.39
CA GLU A 312 19.53 10.71 -3.32
C GLU A 312 18.14 11.05 -2.77
N SER A 313 17.31 10.04 -2.55
CA SER A 313 16.00 10.26 -1.92
C SER A 313 16.19 10.27 -0.41
N VAL A 314 15.64 11.28 0.24
CA VAL A 314 15.73 11.47 1.69
C VAL A 314 14.32 11.46 2.26
N LYS A 315 14.05 10.54 3.17
CA LYS A 315 12.79 10.50 3.93
C LYS A 315 13.07 10.78 5.39
N THR A 316 12.37 11.73 6.00
CA THR A 316 12.51 12.04 7.41
C THR A 316 11.18 11.85 8.11
N PHE A 317 11.19 11.07 9.19
CA PHE A 317 10.09 10.86 10.12
C PHE A 317 10.42 11.64 11.39
N GLU A 318 9.56 12.57 11.77
CA GLU A 318 9.71 13.40 12.96
C GLU A 318 8.49 13.22 13.86
N LEU A 319 8.72 12.84 15.11
CA LEU A 319 7.67 12.78 16.12
C LEU A 319 7.37 14.18 16.63
N ILE A 320 6.13 14.63 16.50
CA ILE A 320 5.65 15.96 16.90
C ILE A 320 4.49 15.82 17.89
N GLU A 321 4.03 16.94 18.47
CA GLU A 321 2.89 16.97 19.40
C GLU A 321 3.06 15.94 20.53
N ASP A 322 4.18 16.02 21.24
CA ASP A 322 4.56 15.11 22.33
C ASP A 322 4.60 13.63 21.92
N GLY A 323 4.84 13.35 20.65
CA GLY A 323 4.95 11.99 20.09
C GLY A 323 3.62 11.36 19.68
N THR A 324 2.51 12.09 19.77
CA THR A 324 1.19 11.60 19.34
C THR A 324 1.01 11.65 17.82
N GLU A 325 1.80 12.48 17.14
CA GLU A 325 1.76 12.64 15.69
C GLU A 325 3.17 12.47 15.09
N MET A 326 3.23 11.99 13.86
CA MET A 326 4.47 11.79 13.12
C MET A 326 4.39 12.51 11.78
N LEU A 327 5.28 13.46 11.56
CA LEU A 327 5.45 14.12 10.28
C LEU A 327 6.46 13.32 9.45
N CYS A 328 6.02 12.78 8.32
CA CYS A 328 6.91 12.23 7.31
C CYS A 328 7.13 13.27 6.22
N THR A 329 8.38 13.51 5.86
CA THR A 329 8.80 14.38 4.76
C THR A 329 9.65 13.58 3.78
N GLU A 330 9.48 13.81 2.49
CA GLU A 330 10.34 13.26 1.45
C GLU A 330 10.93 14.39 0.62
N ALA A 331 12.22 14.32 0.33
CA ALA A 331 12.96 15.31 -0.46
C ALA A 331 14.03 14.62 -1.32
N ILE A 332 14.60 15.36 -2.26
CA ILE A 332 15.75 14.92 -3.06
C ILE A 332 16.97 15.73 -2.64
N TYR A 333 18.02 15.03 -2.23
CA TYR A 333 19.34 15.63 -2.02
C TYR A 333 20.16 15.56 -3.32
N TRP A 334 20.71 16.71 -3.73
CA TRP A 334 21.55 16.88 -4.91
C TRP A 334 23.01 17.02 -4.48
N GLU A 335 23.81 15.98 -4.76
CA GLU A 335 25.17 15.88 -4.21
C GLU A 335 26.13 16.94 -4.77
N GLU A 336 26.03 17.26 -6.06
CA GLU A 336 26.90 18.25 -6.68
C GLU A 336 26.61 19.69 -6.23
N ARG A 337 25.40 19.95 -5.72
CA ARG A 337 24.97 21.28 -5.26
C ARG A 337 24.99 21.42 -3.74
N ASP A 338 25.03 20.28 -3.03
CA ASP A 338 24.83 20.20 -1.59
C ASP A 338 23.50 20.82 -1.13
N GLU A 339 22.43 20.56 -1.90
CA GLU A 339 21.12 21.17 -1.71
C GLU A 339 20.01 20.12 -1.65
N TYR A 340 18.94 20.46 -0.95
CA TYR A 340 17.69 19.70 -0.94
C TYR A 340 16.67 20.38 -1.84
N SER A 341 16.00 19.61 -2.70
CA SER A 341 14.80 20.09 -3.37
C SER A 341 13.66 20.21 -2.39
N ASP A 342 12.67 21.03 -2.76
CA ASP A 342 11.32 20.88 -2.20
C ASP A 342 10.83 19.44 -2.42
N GLY A 343 9.94 19.01 -1.55
CA GLY A 343 9.32 17.71 -1.64
C GLY A 343 7.98 17.72 -0.94
N TRP A 344 7.52 16.58 -0.44
CA TRP A 344 6.20 16.49 0.17
C TRP A 344 6.26 16.06 1.62
N SER A 345 5.15 16.26 2.32
CA SER A 345 4.98 15.78 3.67
C SER A 345 3.60 15.20 3.88
N PHE A 346 3.51 14.17 4.70
CA PHE A 346 2.24 13.62 5.19
C PHE A 346 2.35 13.40 6.69
N LYS A 347 1.21 13.59 7.36
CA LYS A 347 1.13 13.55 8.80
C LYS A 347 0.34 12.32 9.22
N PHE A 348 0.93 11.57 10.13
CA PHE A 348 0.28 10.46 10.81
C PHE A 348 -0.12 10.88 12.21
N ARG A 349 -1.20 10.28 12.69
CA ARG A 349 -1.58 10.25 14.08
C ARG A 349 -1.44 8.83 14.58
N ARG A 350 -0.95 8.67 15.81
CA ARG A 350 -0.93 7.39 16.49
C ARG A 350 -2.35 6.94 16.76
N VAL A 351 -2.64 5.66 16.51
CA VAL A 351 -3.89 5.05 16.92
C VAL A 351 -3.75 4.69 18.39
N GLU A 352 -4.42 5.45 19.24
CA GLU A 352 -4.61 5.07 20.64
C GLU A 352 -5.52 3.85 20.66
N GLY A 353 -5.16 2.81 21.41
CA GLY A 353 -5.97 1.60 21.48
C GLY A 353 -7.39 1.94 21.93
N ASP A 354 -8.39 1.39 21.24
CA ASP A 354 -9.78 1.47 21.69
C ASP A 354 -9.86 0.81 23.07
N THR A 355 -10.03 1.61 24.13
CA THR A 355 -10.47 1.13 25.44
C THR A 355 -11.94 0.77 25.45
#